data_AF-A0A3N5HMA0-F1
#
_entry.id   AF-A0A3N5HMA0-F1
#
_cell.length_a   1.000
_cell.length_b   1.000
_cell.length_c   1.000
_cell.angle_alpha   90.00
_cell.angle_beta   90.00
_cell.angle_gamma   90.00
#
_symmetry.space_group_name_H-M   'P 1'
#
loop_
_entity.id
_entity.type
_entity.pdbx_description
1 polymer ?
#
loop_
_entity_poly.entity_id
_entity_poly.type
_entity_poly.pdbx_seq_one_letter_code
_entity_poly.pdbx_strand_id
1 'polypeptide(L)'
;MSSAGHLLELDALRSQVADLSRRLAERDRSAQDLREQSERLRAIVEATAAEAGEEFFAALVTHLTAVLKVQYAIIGEVEGDHVQKIRTLAVSAGGILVDNFEYELAYTPDTTALTQTFACFDRDVQAAFPQFQRLADLGAQSYCGVPLRTKSGAV
;
A
#
# COMPACT_ATOMS: atom_id res chain seq x y z
N MET A 1 13.09 -60.30 3.71
CA MET A 1 12.48 -58.98 3.46
C MET A 1 13.51 -57.93 3.82
N SER A 2 13.91 -57.10 2.85
CA SER A 2 15.23 -56.44 2.82
C SER A 2 15.32 -55.23 3.75
N SER A 3 16.30 -55.26 4.67
CA SER A 3 16.67 -54.14 5.56
C SER A 3 16.98 -52.83 4.82
N ALA A 4 17.38 -52.90 3.55
CA ALA A 4 17.64 -51.73 2.71
C ALA A 4 16.36 -50.98 2.30
N GLY A 5 15.21 -51.68 2.17
CA GLY A 5 13.93 -51.04 1.83
C GLY A 5 13.39 -50.15 2.95
N HIS A 6 13.48 -50.63 4.19
CA HIS A 6 13.07 -49.87 5.37
C HIS A 6 13.91 -48.60 5.60
N LEU A 7 15.21 -48.63 5.26
CA LEU A 7 16.08 -47.45 5.37
C LEU A 7 15.70 -46.37 4.35
N LEU A 8 15.36 -46.75 3.12
CA LEU A 8 14.90 -45.82 2.08
C LEU A 8 13.53 -45.20 2.42
N GLU A 9 12.61 -45.98 2.96
CA GLU A 9 11.30 -45.47 3.43
C GLU A 9 11.45 -44.48 4.59
N LEU A 10 12.35 -44.75 5.54
CA LEU A 10 12.61 -43.85 6.67
C LEU A 10 13.24 -42.53 6.21
N ASP A 11 14.16 -42.55 5.25
CA ASP A 11 14.75 -41.33 4.69
C ASP A 11 13.72 -40.51 3.89
N ALA A 12 12.87 -41.18 3.11
CA ALA A 12 11.78 -40.52 2.41
C ALA A 12 10.80 -39.85 3.39
N LEU A 13 10.44 -40.54 4.48
CA LEU A 13 9.57 -39.99 5.51
C LEU A 13 10.20 -38.79 6.23
N ARG A 14 11.50 -38.87 6.56
CA ARG A 14 12.25 -37.75 7.16
C ARG A 14 12.29 -36.54 6.24
N SER A 15 12.52 -36.75 4.95
CA SER A 15 12.51 -35.68 3.95
C SER A 15 11.13 -35.02 3.85
N GLN A 16 10.05 -35.80 3.88
CA GLN A 16 8.68 -35.27 3.85
C GLN A 16 8.36 -34.46 5.11
N VAL A 17 8.76 -34.94 6.29
CA VAL A 17 8.58 -34.20 7.55
C VAL A 17 9.35 -32.88 7.50
N ALA A 18 10.58 -32.87 7.00
CA ALA A 18 11.38 -31.65 6.88
C ALA A 18 10.75 -30.62 5.92
N ASP A 19 10.19 -31.07 4.79
CA ASP A 19 9.49 -30.20 3.84
C ASP A 19 8.20 -29.62 4.45
N LEU A 20 7.40 -30.46 5.12
CA LEU A 20 6.19 -30.02 5.81
C LEU A 20 6.50 -29.01 6.91
N SER A 21 7.53 -29.25 7.73
CA SER A 21 7.97 -28.29 8.74
C SER A 21 8.39 -26.95 8.14
N ARG A 22 9.07 -26.96 6.97
CA ARG A 22 9.43 -25.73 6.26
C ARG A 22 8.18 -24.97 5.81
N ARG A 23 7.23 -25.66 5.17
CA ARG A 23 5.97 -25.06 4.68
C ARG A 23 5.12 -24.48 5.81
N LEU A 24 5.07 -25.17 6.97
CA LEU A 24 4.39 -24.65 8.16
C LEU A 24 5.07 -23.38 8.67
N ALA A 25 6.40 -23.35 8.75
CA ALA A 25 7.14 -22.16 9.18
C ALA A 25 6.96 -20.96 8.23
N GLU A 26 6.92 -21.20 6.91
CA GLU A 26 6.63 -20.16 5.91
C GLU A 26 5.21 -19.61 6.06
N ARG A 27 4.23 -20.50 6.26
CA ARG A 27 2.83 -20.10 6.47
C ARG A 27 2.66 -19.30 7.77
N ASP A 28 3.31 -19.74 8.85
CA ASP A 28 3.21 -19.08 10.15
C ASP A 28 3.87 -17.69 10.11
N ARG A 29 5.01 -17.53 9.40
CA ARG A 29 5.59 -16.20 9.11
C ARG A 29 4.64 -15.32 8.32
N SER A 30 4.06 -15.83 7.22
CA SER A 30 3.11 -15.06 6.42
C SER A 30 1.89 -14.62 7.24
N ALA A 31 1.37 -15.49 8.11
CA ALA A 31 0.26 -15.17 8.99
C ALA A 31 0.65 -14.13 10.06
N GLN A 32 1.88 -14.19 10.56
CA GLN A 32 2.41 -13.21 11.50
C GLN A 32 2.61 -11.84 10.83
N ASP A 33 3.20 -11.80 9.63
CA ASP A 33 3.37 -10.57 8.84
C ASP A 33 2.02 -9.89 8.58
N LEU A 34 1.00 -10.67 8.20
CA LEU A 34 -0.35 -10.14 7.97
C LEU A 34 -0.98 -9.59 9.26
N ARG A 35 -0.76 -10.25 10.41
CA ARG A 35 -1.23 -9.75 11.70
C ARG A 35 -0.56 -8.44 12.07
N GLU A 36 0.76 -8.35 11.93
CA GLU A 36 1.50 -7.10 12.19
C GLU A 36 1.04 -5.96 11.26
N GLN A 37 0.80 -6.25 9.97
CA GLN A 37 0.22 -5.27 9.04
C GLN A 37 -1.18 -4.82 9.49
N SER A 38 -2.03 -5.76 9.90
CA SER A 38 -3.38 -5.45 10.39
C SER A 38 -3.36 -4.62 11.68
N GLU A 39 -2.47 -4.90 12.62
CA GLU A 39 -2.32 -4.12 13.85
C GLU A 39 -1.82 -2.70 13.57
N ARG A 40 -0.88 -2.53 12.63
CA ARG A 40 -0.43 -1.21 12.17
C ARG A 40 -1.56 -0.40 11.56
N LEU A 41 -2.39 -1.02 10.73
CA LEU A 41 -3.59 -0.39 10.16
C LEU A 41 -4.61 -0.05 11.25
N ARG A 42 -4.82 -0.93 12.23
CA ARG A 42 -5.71 -0.68 13.36
C ARG A 42 -5.25 0.52 14.18
N ALA A 43 -3.95 0.63 14.46
CA ALA A 43 -3.41 1.78 15.19
C ALA A 43 -3.65 3.11 14.44
N ILE A 44 -3.56 3.11 13.11
CA ILE A 44 -3.91 4.28 12.29
C ILE A 44 -5.40 4.63 12.45
N VAL A 45 -6.28 3.63 12.31
CA VAL A 45 -7.73 3.83 12.46
C VAL A 45 -8.08 4.37 13.84
N GLU A 46 -7.52 3.78 14.90
CA GLU A 46 -7.75 4.19 16.29
C GLU A 46 -7.24 5.62 16.55
N ALA A 47 -6.06 5.98 16.03
CA ALA A 47 -5.50 7.32 16.19
C ALA A 47 -6.34 8.40 15.49
N THR A 48 -6.97 8.05 14.35
CA THR A 48 -7.83 8.97 13.60
C THR A 48 -9.30 8.97 14.06
N ALA A 49 -9.68 8.08 14.99
CA ALA A 49 -11.09 7.86 15.37
C ALA A 49 -11.75 9.03 16.10
N ALA A 50 -10.95 9.94 16.69
CA ALA A 50 -11.45 11.11 17.41
C ALA A 50 -11.55 12.37 16.54
N GLU A 51 -11.02 12.34 15.32
CA GLU A 51 -10.93 13.51 14.44
C GLU A 51 -11.98 13.43 13.32
N ALA A 52 -12.56 14.58 12.96
CA ALA A 52 -13.57 14.68 11.91
C ALA A 52 -13.25 15.86 10.98
N GLY A 53 -13.61 15.73 9.70
CA GLY A 53 -13.37 16.79 8.71
C GLY A 53 -11.92 16.85 8.24
N GLU A 54 -11.37 18.05 8.08
CA GLU A 54 -10.02 18.26 7.54
C GLU A 54 -8.91 17.73 8.47
N GLU A 55 -9.14 17.77 9.79
CA GLU A 55 -8.21 17.26 10.80
C GLU A 55 -7.96 15.76 10.62
N PHE A 56 -9.03 14.99 10.32
CA PHE A 56 -8.93 13.55 10.06
C PHE A 56 -7.96 13.22 8.93
N PHE A 57 -8.04 13.92 7.79
CA PHE A 57 -7.17 13.64 6.65
C PHE A 57 -5.72 13.98 6.96
N ALA A 58 -5.50 15.09 7.67
CA ALA A 58 -4.18 15.52 8.11
C ALA A 58 -3.52 14.51 9.07
N ALA A 59 -4.24 14.05 10.08
CA ALA A 59 -3.77 12.98 10.97
C ALA A 59 -3.50 11.69 10.19
N LEU A 60 -4.42 11.30 9.29
CA LEU A 60 -4.29 10.07 8.52
C LEU A 60 -3.01 10.06 7.65
N VAL A 61 -2.74 11.11 6.87
CA VAL A 61 -1.51 11.15 6.04
C VAL A 61 -0.23 11.16 6.88
N THR A 62 -0.27 11.79 8.05
CA THR A 62 0.87 11.85 8.98
C THR A 62 1.14 10.47 9.62
N HIS A 63 0.08 9.76 10.01
CA HIS A 63 0.21 8.41 10.53
C HIS A 63 0.62 7.40 9.45
N LEU A 64 0.10 7.53 8.22
CA LEU A 64 0.49 6.66 7.11
C LEU A 64 1.98 6.78 6.78
N THR A 65 2.52 8.00 6.67
CA THR A 65 3.95 8.20 6.43
C THR A 65 4.80 7.60 7.56
N ALA A 66 4.43 7.82 8.82
CA ALA A 66 5.17 7.32 9.97
C ALA A 66 5.14 5.77 10.10
N VAL A 67 3.96 5.17 9.97
CA VAL A 67 3.75 3.73 10.21
C VAL A 67 4.23 2.89 9.02
N LEU A 68 3.95 3.33 7.79
CA LEU A 68 4.34 2.62 6.57
C LEU A 68 5.78 2.95 6.14
N LYS A 69 6.41 3.95 6.78
CA LYS A 69 7.76 4.43 6.45
C LYS A 69 7.89 4.86 4.99
N VAL A 70 6.85 5.52 4.48
CA VAL A 70 6.83 6.10 3.13
C VAL A 70 7.19 7.59 3.17
N GLN A 71 7.81 8.08 2.11
CA GLN A 71 8.26 9.48 2.03
C GLN A 71 7.10 10.46 1.89
N TYR A 72 6.04 10.06 1.19
CA TYR A 72 4.88 10.91 0.93
C TYR A 72 3.59 10.11 1.15
N ALA A 73 2.59 10.75 1.76
CA ALA A 73 1.21 10.27 1.76
C ALA A 73 0.29 11.43 1.37
N ILE A 74 -0.67 11.15 0.50
CA ILE A 74 -1.54 12.16 -0.09
C ILE A 74 -2.96 11.61 -0.05
N ILE A 75 -3.91 12.45 0.35
CA ILE A 75 -5.32 12.22 0.14
C ILE A 75 -5.82 13.35 -0.75
N GLY A 76 -6.51 13.00 -1.83
CA GLY A 76 -7.08 13.95 -2.76
C GLY A 76 -8.46 13.54 -3.22
N GLU A 77 -9.21 14.55 -3.66
CA GLU A 77 -10.56 14.44 -4.20
C GLU A 77 -10.50 14.66 -5.72
N VAL A 78 -11.27 13.84 -6.46
CA VAL A 78 -11.41 14.01 -7.90
C VAL A 78 -12.43 15.11 -8.18
N GLU A 79 -12.02 16.15 -8.89
CA GLU A 79 -12.88 17.27 -9.27
C GLU A 79 -12.93 17.48 -10.79
N GLY A 80 -14.04 18.04 -11.27
CA GLY A 80 -14.19 18.51 -12.64
C GLY A 80 -14.90 17.52 -13.58
N ASP A 81 -15.82 18.06 -14.39
CA ASP A 81 -16.67 17.26 -15.30
C ASP A 81 -15.98 16.94 -16.64
N HIS A 82 -15.11 17.83 -17.14
CA HIS A 82 -14.49 17.71 -18.47
C HIS A 82 -12.98 17.43 -18.42
N VAL A 83 -12.26 18.14 -17.55
CA VAL A 83 -10.86 17.85 -17.24
C VAL A 83 -10.83 17.47 -15.78
N GLN A 84 -10.65 16.17 -15.52
CA GLN A 84 -10.55 15.68 -14.16
C GLN A 84 -9.23 16.13 -13.54
N LYS A 85 -9.32 16.69 -12.34
CA LYS A 85 -8.20 17.11 -11.50
C LYS A 85 -8.26 16.40 -10.17
N ILE A 86 -7.11 16.30 -9.52
CA ILE A 86 -7.03 15.95 -8.11
C ILE A 86 -6.74 17.23 -7.33
N ARG A 87 -7.62 17.57 -6.39
CA ARG A 87 -7.36 18.56 -5.33
C ARG A 87 -6.96 17.82 -4.08
N THR A 88 -5.76 18.06 -3.55
CA THR A 88 -5.35 17.42 -2.30
C THR A 88 -6.12 17.99 -1.13
N LEU A 89 -6.58 17.10 -0.25
CA LEU A 89 -7.20 17.43 1.03
C LEU A 89 -6.14 17.46 2.14
N ALA A 90 -5.16 16.57 2.07
CA ALA A 90 -4.00 16.57 2.96
C ALA A 90 -2.77 15.96 2.28
N VAL A 91 -1.59 16.49 2.62
CA VAL A 91 -0.30 16.03 2.12
C VAL A 91 0.67 15.93 3.30
N SER A 92 1.33 14.79 3.44
CA SER A 92 2.46 14.61 4.35
C SER A 92 3.73 14.29 3.57
N ALA A 93 4.82 14.98 3.89
CA ALA A 93 6.17 14.71 3.41
C ALA A 93 7.08 14.40 4.61
N GLY A 94 7.56 13.16 4.71
CA GLY A 94 8.43 12.71 5.79
C GLY A 94 7.79 12.80 7.18
N GLY A 95 6.46 12.67 7.28
CA GLY A 95 5.73 12.79 8.56
C GLY A 95 5.39 14.24 8.95
N ILE A 96 5.65 15.22 8.08
CA ILE A 96 5.31 16.63 8.29
C ILE A 96 4.22 17.03 7.30
N LEU A 97 3.18 17.72 7.79
CA LEU A 97 2.15 18.28 6.93
C LEU A 97 2.73 19.41 6.07
N VAL A 98 2.38 19.40 4.79
CA VAL A 98 2.79 20.41 3.80
C VAL A 98 1.57 20.96 3.08
N ASP A 99 1.75 22.07 2.37
CA ASP A 99 0.67 22.76 1.66
C ASP A 99 -0.02 21.85 0.63
N ASN A 100 -1.34 22.02 0.55
CA ASN A 100 -2.16 21.37 -0.46
C ASN A 100 -1.87 21.92 -1.86
N PHE A 101 -2.09 21.08 -2.86
CA PHE A 101 -1.90 21.42 -4.26
C PHE A 101 -2.93 20.73 -5.14
N GLU A 102 -2.97 21.16 -6.39
CA GLU A 102 -3.81 20.57 -7.43
C GLU A 102 -2.95 20.02 -8.57
N TYR A 103 -3.50 19.07 -9.32
CA TYR A 103 -2.92 18.57 -10.57
C TYR A 103 -3.98 17.93 -11.46
N GLU A 104 -3.71 17.90 -12.76
CA GLU A 104 -4.55 17.17 -13.70
C GLU A 104 -4.42 15.67 -13.46
N LEU A 105 -5.54 14.96 -13.50
CA LEU A 105 -5.57 13.51 -13.34
C LEU A 105 -4.92 12.80 -14.53
N ALA A 106 -4.93 13.43 -15.71
CA ALA A 106 -4.37 12.84 -16.92
C ALA A 106 -2.88 12.48 -16.74
N TYR A 107 -2.50 11.30 -17.25
CA TYR A 107 -1.13 10.80 -17.22
C TYR A 107 -0.52 10.57 -15.83
N THR A 108 -1.37 10.47 -14.80
CA THR A 108 -0.96 10.14 -13.44
C THR A 108 -1.16 8.65 -13.14
N PRO A 109 -0.42 8.07 -12.18
CA PRO A 109 -0.70 6.72 -11.69
C PRO A 109 -2.11 6.58 -11.07
N ASP A 110 -2.71 7.67 -10.60
CA ASP A 110 -4.06 7.69 -10.01
C ASP A 110 -5.14 7.21 -11.01
N THR A 111 -4.95 7.46 -12.31
CA THR A 111 -5.84 6.94 -13.38
C THR A 111 -5.94 5.42 -13.39
N THR A 112 -4.83 4.75 -13.08
CA THR A 112 -4.77 3.29 -13.01
C THR A 112 -5.55 2.80 -11.79
N ALA A 113 -5.35 3.44 -10.64
CA ALA A 113 -6.03 3.09 -9.39
C ALA A 113 -7.56 3.25 -9.48
N LEU A 114 -8.01 4.32 -10.14
CA LEU A 114 -9.44 4.59 -10.37
C LEU A 114 -10.11 3.53 -11.25
N THR A 115 -9.36 2.92 -12.18
CA THR A 115 -9.86 1.89 -13.10
C THR A 115 -9.80 0.48 -12.49
N GLN A 116 -8.77 0.16 -11.71
CA GLN A 116 -8.44 -1.20 -11.26
C GLN A 116 -8.67 -1.46 -9.77
N THR A 117 -9.34 -0.56 -9.05
CA THR A 117 -9.60 -0.57 -7.59
C THR A 117 -8.37 -0.51 -6.68
N PHE A 118 -7.16 -0.61 -7.24
CA PHE A 118 -5.89 -0.23 -6.63
C PHE A 118 -4.83 -0.07 -7.73
N ALA A 119 -3.74 0.63 -7.46
CA ALA A 119 -2.54 0.60 -8.29
C ALA A 119 -1.29 0.58 -7.40
N CYS A 120 -0.33 -0.28 -7.73
CA CYS A 120 0.94 -0.34 -7.02
C CYS A 120 2.09 -0.55 -8.02
N PHE A 121 3.08 0.34 -7.92
CA PHE A 121 4.31 0.32 -8.68
C PHE A 121 5.46 0.30 -7.66
N ASP A 122 6.16 -0.82 -7.57
CA ASP A 122 7.24 -1.03 -6.59
C ASP A 122 8.53 -0.29 -6.96
N ARG A 123 8.70 0.06 -8.23
CA ARG A 123 9.81 0.85 -8.78
C ARG A 123 9.41 1.50 -10.11
N ASP A 124 10.31 2.33 -10.65
CA ASP A 124 10.26 2.89 -12.00
C ASP A 124 8.97 3.67 -12.34
N VAL A 125 8.26 4.21 -11.33
CA VAL A 125 6.99 4.93 -11.56
C VAL A 125 7.18 6.16 -12.47
N GLN A 126 8.34 6.81 -12.42
CA GLN A 126 8.69 7.93 -13.29
C GLN A 126 8.77 7.51 -14.76
N ALA A 127 9.29 6.32 -15.05
CA ALA A 127 9.39 5.79 -16.41
C ALA A 127 8.02 5.34 -16.93
N ALA A 128 7.14 4.86 -16.04
CA ALA A 128 5.77 4.48 -16.38
C ALA A 128 4.87 5.71 -16.67
N PHE A 129 5.12 6.84 -15.98
CA PHE A 129 4.33 8.08 -16.10
C PHE A 129 5.22 9.30 -16.39
N PRO A 130 5.92 9.34 -17.54
CA PRO A 130 6.93 10.37 -17.82
C PRO A 130 6.33 11.76 -18.04
N GLN A 131 5.04 11.86 -18.34
CA GLN A 131 4.35 13.14 -18.50
C GLN A 131 4.01 13.79 -17.14
N PHE A 132 4.01 13.04 -16.05
CA PHE A 132 3.72 13.56 -14.72
C PHE A 132 5.01 13.93 -13.99
N GLN A 133 5.57 15.09 -14.36
CA GLN A 133 6.87 15.58 -13.90
C GLN A 133 7.01 15.67 -12.37
N ARG A 134 5.89 15.82 -11.64
CA ARG A 134 5.90 15.84 -10.18
C ARG A 134 6.52 14.57 -9.57
N LEU A 135 6.42 13.41 -10.21
CA LEU A 135 7.09 12.20 -9.73
C LEU A 135 8.62 12.35 -9.74
N ALA A 136 9.16 13.02 -10.76
CA ALA A 136 10.58 13.33 -10.86
C ALA A 136 10.98 14.43 -9.85
N ASP A 137 10.18 15.50 -9.73
CA ASP A 137 10.43 16.60 -8.79
C ASP A 137 10.47 16.11 -7.33
N LEU A 138 9.61 15.14 -6.99
CA LEU A 138 9.56 14.49 -5.68
C LEU A 138 10.59 13.37 -5.51
N GLY A 139 11.33 13.00 -6.57
CA GLY A 139 12.24 11.85 -6.55
C GLY A 139 11.54 10.51 -6.30
N ALA A 140 10.23 10.42 -6.56
CA ALA A 140 9.42 9.24 -6.27
C ALA A 140 9.81 8.06 -7.16
N GLN A 141 10.26 6.96 -6.57
CA GLN A 141 10.62 5.72 -7.30
C GLN A 141 9.47 4.72 -7.37
N SER A 142 8.57 4.77 -6.38
CA SER A 142 7.44 3.84 -6.22
C SER A 142 6.16 4.61 -5.94
N TYR A 143 5.00 4.00 -6.21
CA TYR A 143 3.69 4.56 -5.93
C TYR A 143 2.72 3.46 -5.50
N CYS A 144 1.85 3.77 -4.54
CA CYS A 144 0.70 2.93 -4.21
C CYS A 144 -0.52 3.84 -4.00
N GLY A 145 -1.62 3.51 -4.66
CA GLY A 145 -2.86 4.28 -4.63
C GLY A 145 -4.07 3.39 -4.53
N VAL A 146 -5.02 3.79 -3.68
CA VAL A 146 -6.31 3.12 -3.50
C VAL A 146 -7.41 4.16 -3.61
N PRO A 147 -8.41 3.98 -4.49
CA PRO A 147 -9.55 4.89 -4.57
C PRO A 147 -10.41 4.76 -3.32
N LEU A 148 -10.63 5.87 -2.63
CA LEU A 148 -11.63 5.98 -1.57
C LEU A 148 -12.98 6.26 -2.21
N ARG A 149 -14.02 5.55 -1.80
CA ARG A 149 -15.38 5.74 -2.35
C ARG A 149 -16.35 6.11 -1.25
N THR A 150 -17.21 7.07 -1.54
CA THR A 150 -18.37 7.37 -0.70
C THR A 150 -19.35 6.19 -0.74
N LYS A 151 -20.35 6.20 0.15
CA LYS A 151 -21.40 5.18 0.18
C LYS A 151 -22.17 5.05 -1.15
N SER A 152 -22.20 6.11 -1.97
CA SER A 152 -22.81 6.10 -3.30
C SER A 152 -21.87 5.63 -4.41
N GLY A 153 -20.60 5.36 -4.11
CA GLY A 153 -19.59 4.87 -5.06
C GLY A 153 -18.79 5.96 -5.77
N ALA A 154 -19.09 7.24 -5.51
CA ALA A 154 -18.29 8.38 -6.00
C ALA A 154 -16.91 8.39 -5.33
N VAL A 155 -15.88 8.75 -6.10
CA VAL A 155 -14.49 8.94 -5.63
C VAL A 155 -14.24 10.42 -5.46
#